data_AF-D0QR03-F1
#
_entry.id   AF-D0QR03-F1
#
_cell.length_a   1.000
_cell.length_b   1.000
_cell.length_c   1.000
_cell.angle_alpha   90.00
_cell.angle_beta   90.00
_cell.angle_gamma   90.00
#
_symmetry.space_group_name_H-M   'P 1'
#
loop_
_entity.id
_entity.type
_entity.pdbx_description
1 polymer ?
#
loop_
_entity_poly.entity_id
_entity_poly.type
_entity_poly.pdbx_seq_one_letter_code
_entity_poly.pdbx_strand_id
1 'polypeptide(L)'
;TFSDQPKIKFHLYDYRSKTAIANAISDIKWKGGNTFLDRALAMVRRQGLNPRYGSRPDVPQIAVIITDGVSTDPRKTRKELKKLHARNYILYAI
;
A
#
# COMPACT_ATOMS: atom_id res chain seq x y z
N THR A 1 -3.89 5.29 1.16
CA THR A 1 -5.06 5.31 0.24
C THR A 1 -4.59 5.62 -1.16
N PHE A 2 -5.40 5.34 -2.19
CA PHE A 2 -5.06 5.71 -3.55
C PHE A 2 -6.31 6.04 -4.35
N SER A 3 -6.11 6.88 -5.37
CA SER A 3 -7.02 7.11 -6.47
C SER A 3 -6.17 7.55 -7.67
N ASP A 4 -6.23 8.83 -8.08
CA ASP A 4 -5.34 9.41 -9.09
C ASP A 4 -3.89 9.51 -8.60
N GLN A 5 -3.73 9.83 -7.31
CA GLN A 5 -2.44 9.91 -6.64
C GLN A 5 -2.47 9.09 -5.35
N PRO A 6 -1.53 8.14 -5.18
CA PRO A 6 -1.44 7.37 -3.95
C PRO A 6 -0.90 8.26 -2.81
N LYS A 7 -1.44 8.08 -1.61
CA LYS A 7 -1.05 8.82 -0.40
C LYS A 7 -0.79 7.88 0.76
N ILE A 8 0.39 8.01 1.35
CA ILE A 8 0.68 7.44 2.66
C ILE A 8 -0.10 8.24 3.70
N LYS A 9 -0.78 7.53 4.60
CA LYS A 9 -1.51 8.14 5.72
C LYS A 9 -0.68 8.12 6.99
N PHE A 10 0.09 7.05 7.16
CA PHE A 10 1.10 6.88 8.20
C PHE A 10 2.06 5.77 7.76
N HIS A 11 3.27 5.80 8.29
CA HIS A 11 4.34 4.83 8.13
C HIS A 11 4.31 3.78 9.26
N LEU A 12 5.09 2.71 9.10
CA LEU A 12 5.11 1.59 10.06
C LEU A 12 5.68 1.98 11.43
N TYR A 13 6.39 3.11 11.53
CA TYR A 13 6.92 3.62 12.79
C TYR A 13 6.00 4.60 13.53
N ASP A 14 4.91 5.08 12.90
CA ASP A 14 4.13 6.22 13.43
C ASP A 14 3.30 5.85 14.66
N TYR A 15 2.79 4.61 14.73
CA TYR A 15 1.89 4.17 15.79
C TYR A 15 2.33 2.84 16.40
N ARG A 16 2.20 2.73 17.73
CA ARG A 16 2.58 1.53 18.50
C ARG A 16 1.42 0.86 19.23
N SER A 17 0.19 1.35 19.07
CA SER A 17 -1.01 0.78 19.70
C SER A 17 -2.16 0.62 18.71
N LYS A 18 -2.98 -0.41 18.93
CA LYS A 18 -4.17 -0.70 18.13
C LYS A 18 -5.15 0.48 18.12
N THR A 19 -5.36 1.11 19.27
CA THR A 19 -6.27 2.27 19.41
C THR A 19 -5.81 3.46 18.58
N ALA A 20 -4.51 3.78 18.59
CA ALA A 20 -3.97 4.89 17.79
C ALA A 20 -4.14 4.65 16.29
N ILE A 21 -3.86 3.41 15.83
CA ILE A 21 -4.06 3.01 14.44
C ILE A 21 -5.55 3.10 14.06
N ALA A 22 -6.44 2.59 14.90
CA ALA A 22 -7.88 2.62 14.64
C ALA A 22 -8.40 4.06 14.49
N ASN A 23 -7.99 4.97 15.38
CA ASN A 23 -8.36 6.38 15.30
C ASN A 23 -7.80 7.02 14.01
N ALA A 24 -6.52 6.79 13.71
CA ALA A 24 -5.89 7.32 12.49
C ALA A 24 -6.56 6.82 11.20
N ILE A 25 -7.10 5.59 11.20
CA ILE A 25 -7.88 5.05 10.08
C ILE A 25 -9.25 5.74 9.99
N SER A 26 -9.96 5.92 11.10
CA SER A 26 -11.27 6.59 11.13
C SER A 26 -11.22 8.03 10.60
N ASP A 27 -10.09 8.71 10.75
CA ASP A 27 -9.91 10.09 10.26
C ASP A 27 -9.59 10.18 8.75
N ILE A 28 -9.44 9.04 8.06
CA ILE A 28 -9.13 9.02 6.63
C ILE A 28 -10.35 9.45 5.81
N LYS A 29 -10.27 10.68 5.27
CA LYS A 29 -11.26 11.19 4.32
C LYS A 29 -11.13 10.55 2.93
N TRP A 30 -12.27 10.14 2.36
CA TRP A 30 -12.39 9.76 0.96
C TRP A 30 -12.10 10.96 0.05
N LYS A 31 -11.44 10.72 -1.09
CA LYS A 31 -11.00 11.78 -2.02
C LYS A 31 -11.51 11.63 -3.45
N GLY A 32 -12.24 10.56 -3.78
CA GLY A 32 -12.63 10.25 -5.15
C GLY A 32 -11.44 10.11 -6.12
N GLY A 33 -11.74 9.97 -7.41
CA GLY A 33 -10.75 9.80 -8.49
C GLY A 33 -10.77 8.41 -9.11
N ASN A 34 -9.82 8.12 -10.01
CA ASN A 34 -9.72 6.84 -10.71
C ASN A 34 -8.90 5.79 -9.94
N THR A 35 -8.80 4.57 -10.47
CA THR A 35 -8.09 3.46 -9.84
C THR A 35 -6.70 3.24 -10.44
N PHE A 36 -5.73 4.12 -10.12
CA PHE A 36 -4.32 3.97 -10.54
C PHE A 36 -3.55 3.00 -9.63
N LEU A 37 -3.94 1.72 -9.70
CA LEU A 37 -3.38 0.65 -8.87
C LEU A 37 -1.87 0.47 -9.08
N ASP A 38 -1.36 0.65 -10.30
CA ASP A 38 0.07 0.60 -10.61
C ASP A 38 0.89 1.58 -9.73
N ARG A 39 0.39 2.81 -9.56
CA ARG A 39 1.03 3.83 -8.73
C ARG A 39 0.99 3.46 -7.24
N ALA A 40 -0.13 2.89 -6.79
CA ALA A 40 -0.27 2.42 -5.42
C ALA A 40 0.72 1.29 -5.10
N LEU A 41 0.84 0.30 -5.98
CA LEU A 41 1.81 -0.80 -5.85
C LEU A 41 3.25 -0.31 -5.86
N ALA A 42 3.58 0.66 -6.72
CA ALA A 42 4.89 1.30 -6.70
C ALA A 42 5.16 2.02 -5.36
N MET A 43 4.14 2.63 -4.75
CA MET A 43 4.27 3.30 -3.45
C MET A 43 4.47 2.29 -2.30
N VAL A 44 3.80 1.13 -2.33
CA VAL A 44 4.06 0.03 -1.38
C VAL A 44 5.53 -0.36 -1.42
N ARG A 45 6.09 -0.59 -2.62
CA ARG A 45 7.52 -0.96 -2.78
C ARG A 45 8.48 0.13 -2.34
N ARG A 46 8.17 1.40 -2.63
CA ARG A 46 9.08 2.53 -2.40
C ARG A 46 9.06 3.02 -0.96
N GLN A 47 7.89 3.00 -0.32
CA GLN A 47 7.69 3.61 1.00
C GLN A 47 6.99 2.66 1.98
N GLY A 48 5.92 1.97 1.58
CA GLY A 48 5.10 1.18 2.51
C GLY A 48 5.86 0.07 3.24
N LEU A 49 6.68 -0.70 2.51
CA LEU A 49 7.46 -1.83 3.03
C LEU A 49 8.97 -1.58 2.92
N ASN A 50 9.39 -0.32 3.00
CA ASN A 50 10.78 0.07 2.93
C ASN A 50 11.32 0.32 4.35
N PRO A 51 12.51 -0.22 4.71
CA PRO A 51 13.08 -0.06 6.06
C PRO A 51 13.23 1.38 6.53
N ARG A 52 13.44 2.33 5.62
CA ARG A 52 13.48 3.77 5.93
C ARG A 52 12.18 4.27 6.57
N TYR A 53 11.09 3.54 6.40
CA TYR A 53 9.75 3.87 6.91
C TYR A 53 9.23 2.86 7.94
N GLY A 54 10.14 2.15 8.62
CA GLY A 54 9.80 1.28 9.75
C GLY A 54 9.54 -0.18 9.39
N SER A 55 9.73 -0.59 8.13
CA SER A 55 9.74 -2.01 7.79
C SER A 55 10.96 -2.71 8.40
N ARG A 56 10.76 -3.94 8.86
CA ARG A 56 11.82 -4.78 9.44
C ARG A 56 12.17 -5.90 8.44
N PRO A 57 13.42 -6.02 7.98
CA PRO A 57 13.78 -6.94 6.89
C PRO A 57 13.75 -8.43 7.28
N ASP A 58 13.78 -8.72 8.57
CA ASP A 58 13.83 -10.06 9.17
C ASP A 58 12.45 -10.70 9.41
N VAL A 59 11.37 -9.99 9.09
CA VAL A 59 9.98 -10.49 9.24
C VAL A 59 9.24 -10.52 7.89
N PRO A 60 8.22 -11.37 7.74
CA PRO A 60 7.38 -11.39 6.54
C PRO A 60 6.79 -10.02 6.21
N GLN A 61 6.88 -9.63 4.93
CA GLN A 61 6.38 -8.36 4.42
C GLN A 61 5.02 -8.57 3.75
N ILE A 62 3.96 -8.04 4.36
CA ILE A 62 2.58 -8.26 3.89
C ILE A 62 1.99 -6.93 3.41
N ALA A 63 1.35 -6.96 2.23
CA ALA A 63 0.47 -5.89 1.79
C ALA A 63 -0.94 -6.43 1.53
N VAL A 64 -1.94 -5.78 2.13
CA VAL A 64 -3.36 -6.03 1.89
C VAL A 64 -3.90 -4.89 1.02
N ILE A 65 -4.41 -5.23 -0.14
CA ILE A 65 -4.93 -4.30 -1.15
C ILE A 65 -6.45 -4.45 -1.15
N ILE A 66 -7.15 -3.37 -0.87
CA ILE A 66 -8.62 -3.32 -0.91
C ILE A 66 -9.01 -2.48 -2.13
N THR A 67 -9.72 -3.09 -3.08
CA THR A 67 -10.07 -2.43 -4.36
C THR A 67 -11.30 -3.07 -5.00
N ASP A 68 -12.02 -2.32 -5.83
CA ASP A 68 -13.15 -2.79 -6.65
C ASP A 68 -12.76 -3.66 -7.86
N GLY A 69 -11.49 -4.07 -7.96
CA GLY A 69 -10.94 -4.82 -9.10
C GLY A 69 -10.59 -3.97 -10.34
N VAL A 70 -10.89 -2.67 -10.36
CA VAL A 70 -10.60 -1.80 -11.51
C VAL A 70 -9.13 -1.39 -11.53
N SER A 71 -8.56 -1.24 -12.72
CA SER A 71 -7.25 -0.63 -12.90
C SER A 71 -7.21 0.15 -14.21
N THR A 72 -6.74 1.39 -14.15
CA THR A 72 -6.61 2.26 -15.34
C THR A 72 -5.55 1.76 -16.34
N ASP A 73 -4.54 1.02 -15.88
CA ASP A 73 -3.53 0.38 -16.74
C ASP A 73 -3.15 -1.01 -16.19
N PRO A 74 -3.91 -2.07 -16.58
CA PRO A 74 -3.63 -3.43 -16.11
C PRO A 74 -2.26 -3.97 -16.52
N ARG A 75 -1.63 -3.45 -17.59
CA ARG A 75 -0.28 -3.86 -18.01
C ARG A 75 0.76 -3.33 -17.05
N LYS A 76 0.67 -2.06 -16.66
CA LYS A 76 1.56 -1.48 -15.64
C LYS A 76 1.34 -2.09 -14.27
N THR A 77 0.10 -2.35 -13.89
CA THR A 77 -0.24 -3.04 -12.63
C THR A 77 0.46 -4.40 -12.56
N ARG A 78 0.37 -5.24 -13.61
CA ARG A 78 1.08 -6.52 -13.67
C ARG A 78 2.60 -6.37 -13.58
N LYS A 79 3.17 -5.32 -14.18
CA LYS A 79 4.62 -5.03 -14.11
C LYS A 79 5.05 -4.68 -12.68
N GLU A 80 4.26 -3.89 -11.94
CA GLU A 80 4.57 -3.58 -10.54
C GLU A 80 4.36 -4.79 -9.62
N LEU A 81 3.34 -5.62 -9.85
CA LEU A 81 3.15 -6.88 -9.11
C LEU A 81 4.37 -7.80 -9.25
N LYS A 82 4.91 -7.97 -10.46
CA LYS A 82 6.15 -8.74 -10.68
C LYS A 82 7.31 -8.22 -9.84
N LYS A 83 7.45 -6.89 -9.70
CA LYS A 83 8.51 -6.28 -8.87
C LYS A 83 8.30 -6.52 -7.37
N LEU A 84 7.04 -6.58 -6.91
CA LEU A 84 6.71 -6.89 -5.51
C LEU A 84 6.97 -8.38 -5.21
N HIS A 85 6.56 -9.28 -6.09
CA HIS A 85 6.83 -10.72 -5.94
C HIS A 85 8.33 -11.03 -5.94
N ALA A 86 9.12 -10.35 -6.78
CA ALA A 86 10.58 -10.48 -6.77
C ALA A 86 11.25 -10.05 -5.45
N ARG A 87 10.52 -9.36 -4.56
CA ARG A 87 10.96 -9.00 -3.21
C ARG A 87 10.42 -9.93 -2.12
N ASN A 88 9.75 -11.01 -2.50
CA ASN A 88 9.08 -11.95 -1.58
C ASN A 88 8.04 -11.27 -0.68
N TYR A 89 7.38 -10.22 -1.18
CA TYR A 89 6.25 -9.62 -0.48
C TYR A 89 5.01 -10.47 -0.68
N ILE A 90 4.29 -10.73 0.40
CA ILE A 90 3.02 -11.46 0.40
C ILE A 90 1.91 -10.45 0.11
N LEU A 91 1.14 -10.68 -0.95
CA LEU A 91 0.07 -9.79 -1.39
C LEU A 91 -1.29 -10.46 -1.23
N TYR A 92 -2.21 -9.79 -0.57
CA TYR A 92 -3.63 -10.16 -0.52
C TYR A 92 -4.44 -9.08 -1.21
N ALA A 93 -5.43 -9.47 -2.01
CA ALA A 93 -6.40 -8.58 -2.62
C ALA A 93 -7.80 -8.94 -2.13
N ILE A 94 -8.59 -7.92 -1.76
CA ILE A 94 -9.96 -8.03 -1.27
C ILE A 94 -10.83 -7.05 -2.07
#